data_AF-A0A7H4M370-F1
#
_entry.id   AF-A0A7H4M370-F1
#
_cell.length_a   1.000
_cell.length_b   1.000
_cell.length_c   1.000
_cell.angle_alpha   90.00
_cell.angle_beta   90.00
_cell.angle_gamma   90.00
#
_symmetry.space_group_name_H-M   'P 1'
#
loop_
_entity.id
_entity.type
_entity.pdbx_description
1 polymer ?
#
loop_
_entity_poly.entity_id
_entity_poly.type
_entity_poly.pdbx_seq_one_letter_code
_entity_poly.pdbx_strand_id
1 'polypeptide(L)'
;MSRALNVIPFALLHNLKHNKVLHERVILLTLRTEDAPYVHNVRRVQIEQISPSFWRVVASYGWRETPNVEEVFPPLRAGRPELPDDGDLLLYVA
;
A
#
# COMPACT_ATOMS: atom_id res chain seq x y z
N MET A 1 10.11 -6.99 -14.26
CA MET A 1 9.12 -7.03 -13.17
C MET A 1 8.00 -6.08 -13.57
N SER A 2 6.80 -6.60 -13.83
CA SER A 2 5.68 -5.81 -14.36
C SER A 2 5.19 -4.82 -13.30
N ARG A 3 5.45 -3.52 -13.53
CA ARG A 3 4.87 -2.36 -12.80
C ARG A 3 3.38 -2.23 -13.11
N ALA A 4 2.59 -3.27 -12.82
CA ALA A 4 1.17 -3.25 -13.10
C ALA A 4 0.42 -2.80 -11.84
N LEU A 5 0.20 -1.48 -11.72
CA LEU A 5 -0.56 -0.84 -10.64
C LEU A 5 -2.02 -1.34 -10.54
N ASN A 6 -2.49 -2.09 -11.54
CA ASN A 6 -3.85 -2.61 -11.62
C ASN A 6 -3.93 -4.14 -11.49
N VAL A 7 -2.88 -4.78 -10.99
CA VAL A 7 -2.86 -6.23 -10.76
C VAL A 7 -3.06 -6.52 -9.29
N ILE A 8 -3.92 -7.50 -9.01
CA ILE A 8 -4.11 -8.02 -7.66
C ILE A 8 -2.83 -8.78 -7.24
N PRO A 9 -2.22 -8.47 -6.07
CA PRO A 9 -1.04 -9.17 -5.61
C PRO A 9 -1.29 -10.67 -5.50
N PHE A 10 -0.34 -11.47 -5.97
CA PHE A 10 -0.41 -12.92 -5.89
C PHE A 10 -0.54 -13.42 -4.44
N ALA A 11 0.05 -12.69 -3.49
CA ALA A 11 -0.07 -12.95 -2.06
C ALA A 11 -1.51 -12.89 -1.55
N LEU A 12 -2.36 -11.99 -2.09
CA LEU A 12 -3.79 -11.95 -1.74
C LEU A 12 -4.51 -13.19 -2.26
N LEU A 13 -4.26 -13.57 -3.51
CA LEU A 13 -4.84 -14.77 -4.09
C LEU A 13 -4.43 -16.03 -3.33
N HIS A 14 -3.17 -16.09 -2.89
CA HIS A 14 -2.65 -17.18 -2.08
C HIS A 14 -3.32 -17.26 -0.71
N ASN A 15 -3.44 -16.12 0.00
CA ASN A 15 -4.14 -16.07 1.29
C ASN A 15 -5.62 -16.47 1.15
N LEU A 16 -6.30 -16.01 0.10
CA LEU A 16 -7.68 -16.42 -0.17
C LEU A 16 -7.79 -17.92 -0.49
N LYS A 17 -6.84 -18.49 -1.24
CA LYS A 17 -6.82 -19.92 -1.58
C LYS A 17 -6.60 -20.80 -0.34
N HIS A 18 -5.71 -20.40 0.56
CA HIS A 18 -5.30 -21.22 1.71
C HIS A 18 -6.17 -20.98 2.94
N ASN A 19 -6.34 -19.72 3.35
CA ASN A 19 -7.07 -19.36 4.57
C ASN A 19 -8.57 -19.22 4.32
N LYS A 20 -8.99 -18.96 3.08
CA LYS A 20 -10.40 -18.72 2.69
C LYS A 20 -11.07 -17.58 3.46
N VAL A 21 -10.27 -16.71 4.05
CA VAL A 21 -10.71 -15.52 4.79
C VAL A 21 -10.24 -14.30 4.02
N LEU A 22 -11.19 -13.44 3.68
CA LEU A 22 -10.91 -12.06 3.29
C LEU A 22 -11.04 -11.22 4.56
N HIS A 23 -10.00 -10.47 4.88
CA HIS A 23 -10.07 -9.53 5.98
C HIS A 23 -11.06 -8.42 5.63
N GLU A 24 -11.73 -7.87 6.63
CA GLU A 24 -12.69 -6.77 6.43
C GLU A 24 -12.06 -5.61 5.65
N ARG A 25 -10.72 -5.45 5.76
CA ARG A 25 -9.95 -4.35 5.19
C ARG A 25 -8.60 -4.84 4.64
N VAL A 26 -8.32 -4.54 3.38
CA VAL A 26 -7.16 -4.99 2.61
C VAL A 26 -6.45 -3.80 2.01
N ILE A 27 -5.15 -3.66 2.30
CA ILE A 27 -4.29 -2.64 1.71
C ILE A 27 -3.42 -3.26 0.62
N LEU A 28 -3.55 -2.75 -0.59
CA LEU A 28 -2.70 -3.05 -1.73
C LEU A 28 -1.61 -1.98 -1.82
N LEU A 29 -0.42 -2.29 -1.33
CA LEU A 29 0.73 -1.39 -1.36
C LEU A 29 1.58 -1.65 -2.60
N THR A 30 1.90 -0.58 -3.34
CA THR A 30 2.88 -0.62 -4.41
C THR A 30 4.01 0.36 -4.11
N LEU A 31 5.24 -0.16 -4.10
CA LEU A 31 6.45 0.65 -4.02
C LEU A 31 6.88 1.04 -5.43
N ARG A 32 6.91 2.33 -5.71
CA ARG A 32 7.36 2.88 -6.99
C ARG A 32 8.69 3.60 -6.81
N THR A 33 9.71 3.14 -7.52
CA THR A 33 10.95 3.92 -7.63
C THR A 33 10.81 4.95 -8.75
N GLU A 34 11.14 6.19 -8.46
CA GLU A 34 11.23 7.32 -9.39
C GLU A 34 12.69 7.53 -9.83
N ASP A 35 12.88 8.09 -11.02
CA ASP A 35 14.21 8.40 -11.58
C ASP A 35 14.88 9.62 -10.92
N ALA A 36 14.16 10.30 -10.02
CA ALA A 36 14.73 11.35 -9.18
C ALA A 36 15.51 10.75 -7.99
N PRO A 37 16.58 11.41 -7.51
CA PRO A 37 17.33 10.92 -6.35
C PRO A 37 16.50 10.91 -5.06
N TYR A 38 15.58 11.87 -4.91
CA TYR A 38 14.67 11.99 -3.77
C TYR A 38 13.27 12.39 -4.26
N VAL A 39 12.22 11.88 -3.60
CA VAL A 39 10.83 12.26 -3.83
C VAL A 39 10.33 13.15 -2.69
N HIS A 40 9.70 14.26 -3.05
CA HIS A 40 9.16 15.21 -2.08
C HIS A 40 8.01 14.57 -1.27
N ASN A 41 7.99 14.76 0.06
CA ASN A 41 7.00 14.18 0.98
C ASN A 41 5.54 14.32 0.54
N VAL A 42 5.16 15.44 -0.10
CA VAL A 42 3.77 15.71 -0.53
C VAL A 42 3.29 14.75 -1.64
N ARG A 43 4.21 14.18 -2.43
CA ARG A 43 3.90 13.21 -3.50
C ARG A 43 4.34 11.79 -3.17
N ARG A 44 4.92 11.58 -1.99
CA ARG A 44 5.53 10.31 -1.59
C ARG A 44 4.49 9.21 -1.39
N VAL A 45 3.28 9.53 -0.93
CA VAL A 45 2.23 8.51 -0.70
C VAL A 45 0.93 8.97 -1.35
N GLN A 46 0.36 8.12 -2.20
CA GLN A 46 -0.98 8.27 -2.77
C GLN A 46 -1.87 7.18 -2.20
N ILE A 47 -3.04 7.56 -1.70
CA ILE A 47 -4.00 6.64 -1.07
C ILE A 47 -5.32 6.81 -1.80
N GLU A 48 -5.86 5.70 -2.30
CA GLU A 48 -7.11 5.60 -3.02
C GLU A 48 -7.97 4.49 -2.39
N GLN A 49 -9.22 4.79 -2.07
CA GLN A 49 -10.19 3.77 -1.69
C GLN A 49 -10.84 3.20 -2.95
N ILE A 50 -10.60 1.93 -3.24
CA ILE A 50 -11.20 1.24 -4.41
C ILE A 50 -12.59 0.73 -4.06
N SER A 51 -12.77 0.27 -2.81
CA SER A 51 -14.05 -0.21 -2.29
C SER A 51 -14.06 -0.10 -0.75
N PRO A 52 -15.19 -0.36 -0.07
CA PRO A 52 -15.28 -0.27 1.38
C PRO A 52 -14.17 -1.05 2.11
N SER A 53 -13.79 -2.20 1.56
CA SER A 53 -12.77 -3.09 2.12
C SER A 53 -11.40 -2.95 1.45
N PHE A 54 -11.29 -2.33 0.27
CA PHE A 54 -10.04 -2.28 -0.49
C PHE A 54 -9.47 -0.89 -0.59
N TRP A 55 -8.23 -0.78 -0.16
CA TRP A 55 -7.42 0.42 -0.21
C TRP A 55 -6.20 0.18 -1.08
N ARG A 56 -5.86 1.14 -1.92
CA ARG A 56 -4.64 1.15 -2.71
C ARG A 56 -3.74 2.25 -2.21
N VAL A 57 -2.49 1.87 -1.95
CA VAL A 57 -1.45 2.79 -1.50
C VAL A 57 -0.29 2.69 -2.47
N VAL A 58 0.07 3.80 -3.10
CA VAL A 58 1.26 3.90 -3.95
C VAL A 58 2.26 4.79 -3.23
N ALA A 59 3.36 4.18 -2.80
CA ALA A 59 4.45 4.90 -2.16
C ALA A 59 5.61 5.06 -3.15
N SER A 60 5.99 6.31 -3.43
CA SER A 60 6.98 6.70 -4.43
C SER A 60 8.28 7.15 -3.77
N TYR A 61 9.40 6.55 -4.18
CA TYR A 61 10.73 6.77 -3.61
C TYR A 61 11.74 7.07 -4.71
N GLY A 62 12.68 7.96 -4.45
CA GLY A 62 13.81 8.19 -5.34
C GLY A 62 14.80 7.04 -5.31
N TRP A 63 15.62 6.91 -6.34
CA TRP A 63 16.60 5.82 -6.44
C TRP A 63 17.72 5.88 -5.37
N ARG A 64 17.89 7.02 -4.67
CA ARG A 64 18.78 7.12 -3.49
C ARG A 64 18.07 6.93 -2.16
N GLU A 65 16.76 6.70 -2.17
CA GLU A 65 15.98 6.50 -0.95
C GLU A 65 15.83 5.00 -0.67
N THR A 66 16.02 4.60 0.58
CA THR A 66 15.68 3.25 1.03
C THR A 66 14.19 3.24 1.34
N PRO A 67 13.36 2.46 0.63
CA PRO A 67 11.94 2.39 0.91
C PRO A 67 11.73 1.77 2.30
N ASN A 68 11.18 2.56 3.21
CA ASN A 68 10.76 2.08 4.52
C ASN A 68 9.23 1.99 4.56
N VAL A 69 8.72 0.76 4.72
CA VAL A 69 7.29 0.48 4.81
C VAL A 69 6.69 1.18 6.03
N GLU A 70 7.42 1.28 7.13
CA GLU A 70 6.99 2.00 8.34
C GLU A 70 6.86 3.51 8.13
N GLU A 71 7.41 4.09 7.05
CA GLU A 71 7.22 5.51 6.73
C GLU A 71 5.96 5.78 5.89
N VAL A 72 5.35 4.72 5.36
CA VAL A 72 4.07 4.81 4.61
C VAL A 72 2.88 4.85 5.56
N PHE A 73 3.00 4.25 6.75
CA PHE A 73 1.95 4.18 7.77
C PHE A 73 1.72 5.46 8.59
N PRO A 74 2.70 6.32 8.91
CA PRO A 74 2.49 7.56 9.65
C PRO A 74 1.58 8.55 8.90
N PRO A 75 1.71 8.76 7.58
CA PRO A 75 0.72 9.51 6.80
C PRO A 75 -0.67 8.88 6.81
N LEU A 76 -0.77 7.55 6.93
CA LEU A 76 -2.05 6.85 7.13
C LEU A 76 -2.63 7.13 8.53
N ARG A 77 -1.78 7.30 9.55
CA ARG A 77 -2.16 7.57 10.94
C ARG A 77 -2.49 9.05 11.23
N ALA A 78 -1.96 9.99 10.46
CA ALA A 78 -1.96 11.43 10.79
C ALA A 78 -3.25 12.20 10.44
N GLY A 79 -4.44 11.58 10.49
CA GLY A 79 -5.70 12.33 10.53
C GLY A 79 -6.56 12.33 9.27
N ARG A 80 -6.55 11.25 8.47
CA ARG A 80 -7.72 10.95 7.63
C ARG A 80 -8.68 10.08 8.45
N PRO A 81 -9.91 10.53 8.75
CA PRO A 81 -10.88 9.80 9.58
C PRO A 81 -11.41 8.50 8.93
N GLU A 82 -10.86 8.08 7.81
CA GLU A 82 -11.28 6.93 7.01
C GLU A 82 -10.34 5.73 7.17
N LEU A 83 -9.24 5.86 7.94
CA LEU A 83 -8.24 4.81 8.09
C LEU A 83 -8.44 3.99 9.39
N PRO A 84 -8.51 2.64 9.30
CA PRO A 84 -8.75 1.74 10.43
C PRO A 84 -7.67 1.72 11.51
N ASP A 85 -8.10 1.49 12.75
CA ASP A 85 -7.22 1.03 13.83
C ASP A 85 -6.55 -0.32 13.49
N ASP A 86 -5.29 -0.48 13.91
CA ASP A 86 -4.27 -1.48 13.52
C ASP A 86 -4.66 -2.98 13.52
N GLY A 87 -5.82 -3.37 14.04
CA GLY A 87 -6.13 -4.77 14.41
C GLY A 87 -6.41 -5.74 13.26
N ASP A 88 -6.97 -5.26 12.13
CA ASP A 88 -7.53 -6.14 11.07
C ASP A 88 -6.94 -5.90 9.68
N LEU A 89 -5.88 -5.08 9.59
CA LEU A 89 -5.28 -4.68 8.32
C LEU A 89 -4.30 -5.73 7.81
N LEU A 90 -4.58 -6.29 6.62
CA LEU A 90 -3.59 -7.06 5.87
C LEU A 90 -2.97 -6.22 4.76
N LEU A 91 -1.64 -6.08 4.84
CA LEU A 91 -0.82 -5.43 3.84
C LEU A 91 -0.36 -6.44 2.78
N TYR A 92 -0.71 -6.19 1.53
CA TYR A 92 -0.21 -6.94 0.40
C TYR A 92 0.66 -6.04 -0.45
N VAL A 93 1.93 -6.42 -0.60
CA VAL A 93 2.87 -5.73 -1.47
C VAL A 93 2.83 -6.38 -2.86
N ALA A 94 2.54 -5.58 -3.89
CA ALA A 94 2.62 -5.97 -5.30
C ALA A 94 3.98 -5.64 -5.91
#